data_AF-A0A822E531-F1
#
_entry.id   AF-A0A822E531-F1
#
_cell.length_a   1.000
_cell.length_b   1.000
_cell.length_c   1.000
_cell.angle_alpha   90.00
_cell.angle_beta   90.00
_cell.angle_gamma   90.00
#
_symmetry.space_group_name_H-M   'P 1'
#
loop_
_entity.id
_entity.type
_entity.pdbx_description
1 polymer ?
#
loop_
_entity_poly.entity_id
_entity_poly.type
_entity_poly.pdbx_seq_one_letter_code
_entity_poly.pdbx_strand_id
1 'polypeptide(L)'
;MGEKHFPTKKEILCLLKDIDKIEEWNPFIVNHKDIFYEKIECYLVQETLIQQIKRTTLLISKYRSLDPTKDIEERDRILDNILANISMERSYDKRIYPSWLLFETENNLLIRSTQYSLIKTMLDEESNCIYQLNMGEGKTSVILIILSEVLAD
;
A
#
# COMPACT_ATOMS: atom_id res chain seq x y z
N MET A 1 27.61 -23.81 -18.48
CA MET A 1 26.30 -23.23 -18.82
C MET A 1 25.67 -22.81 -17.52
N GLY A 2 25.59 -21.50 -17.24
CA GLY A 2 24.98 -21.00 -16.00
C GLY A 2 23.50 -21.37 -15.98
N GLU A 3 23.00 -21.80 -14.82
CA GLU A 3 21.59 -22.10 -14.63
C GLU A 3 20.76 -20.86 -15.01
N LYS A 4 19.69 -21.10 -15.79
CA LYS A 4 18.77 -20.05 -16.20
C LYS A 4 17.94 -19.67 -14.97
N HIS A 5 18.32 -18.60 -14.27
CA HIS A 5 17.57 -18.08 -13.12
C HIS A 5 16.18 -17.66 -13.59
N PHE A 6 15.14 -18.26 -13.02
CA PHE A 6 13.76 -17.84 -13.25
C PHE A 6 13.34 -16.95 -12.07
N PRO A 7 12.90 -15.71 -12.34
CA PRO A 7 12.55 -14.79 -11.28
C PRO A 7 11.30 -15.27 -10.53
N THR A 8 11.36 -15.15 -9.20
CA THR A 8 10.24 -15.38 -8.30
C THR A 8 9.18 -14.29 -8.46
N LYS A 9 7.96 -14.56 -7.98
CA LYS A 9 6.89 -13.54 -7.91
C LYS A 9 7.38 -12.25 -7.23
N LYS A 10 8.12 -12.38 -6.12
CA LYS A 10 8.62 -11.22 -5.37
C LYS A 10 9.60 -10.39 -6.22
N GLU A 11 10.55 -11.05 -6.88
CA GLU A 11 11.51 -10.39 -7.77
C GLU A 11 10.80 -9.66 -8.92
N ILE A 12 9.77 -10.27 -9.53
CA ILE A 12 8.97 -9.62 -10.58
C ILE A 12 8.25 -8.38 -10.04
N LEU A 13 7.61 -8.46 -8.88
CA LEU A 13 6.88 -7.32 -8.31
C LEU A 13 7.84 -6.16 -7.96
N CYS A 14 9.04 -6.48 -7.47
CA CYS A 14 10.08 -5.49 -7.17
C CYS A 14 10.60 -4.73 -8.39
N LEU A 15 10.34 -5.19 -9.62
CA LEU A 15 10.68 -4.45 -10.85
C LEU A 15 9.94 -3.11 -10.95
N LEU A 16 8.88 -2.85 -10.17
CA LEU A 16 8.31 -1.50 -10.09
C LEU A 16 9.31 -0.46 -9.56
N LYS A 17 10.31 -0.86 -8.77
CA LYS A 17 11.35 0.04 -8.29
C LYS A 17 12.45 0.30 -9.33
N ASP A 18 12.66 -0.66 -10.22
CA ASP A 18 13.72 -0.65 -11.22
C ASP A 18 13.34 -1.62 -12.35
N ILE A 19 12.62 -1.09 -13.34
CA ILE A 19 12.09 -1.88 -14.45
C ILE A 19 13.20 -2.37 -15.37
N ASP A 20 14.37 -1.73 -15.37
CA ASP A 20 15.45 -2.03 -16.30
C ASP A 20 16.10 -3.39 -16.03
N LYS A 21 16.07 -3.85 -14.77
CA LYS A 21 16.50 -5.20 -14.36
C LYS A 21 15.84 -6.34 -15.13
N ILE A 22 14.67 -6.11 -15.72
CA ILE A 22 13.99 -7.12 -16.52
C ILE A 22 14.80 -7.53 -17.77
N GLU A 23 15.67 -6.66 -18.28
CA GLU A 23 16.52 -6.95 -19.44
C GLU A 23 17.53 -8.06 -19.13
N GLU A 24 17.98 -8.16 -17.88
CA GLU A 24 18.87 -9.23 -17.43
C GLU A 24 18.20 -10.61 -17.53
N TRP A 25 16.88 -10.66 -17.35
CA TRP A 25 16.09 -11.90 -17.41
C TRP A 25 15.52 -12.16 -18.80
N ASN A 26 15.20 -11.09 -19.55
CA ASN A 26 14.66 -11.16 -20.90
C ASN A 26 15.09 -9.96 -21.75
N PRO A 27 16.22 -10.05 -22.47
CA PRO A 27 16.73 -8.97 -23.33
C PRO A 27 15.80 -8.55 -24.48
N PHE A 28 14.75 -9.31 -24.77
CA PHE A 28 13.80 -8.99 -25.86
C PHE A 28 12.65 -8.08 -25.42
N ILE A 29 12.54 -7.76 -24.13
CA ILE A 29 11.42 -6.99 -23.58
C ILE A 29 11.64 -5.47 -23.58
N VAL A 30 12.79 -5.00 -24.08
CA VAL A 30 13.22 -3.59 -24.08
C VAL A 30 12.11 -2.64 -24.54
N ASN A 31 11.44 -2.96 -25.65
CA ASN A 31 10.37 -2.12 -26.23
C ASN A 31 8.99 -2.31 -25.58
N HIS A 32 8.90 -3.14 -24.55
CA HIS A 32 7.66 -3.52 -23.86
C HIS A 32 7.72 -3.31 -22.35
N LYS A 33 8.77 -2.64 -21.84
CA LYS A 33 8.94 -2.33 -20.42
C LYS A 33 7.75 -1.59 -19.83
N ASP A 34 7.26 -0.56 -20.51
CA ASP A 34 6.11 0.22 -20.04
C ASP A 34 4.85 -0.63 -19.89
N ILE A 35 4.58 -1.49 -20.88
CA ILE A 35 3.45 -2.42 -20.83
C ILE A 35 3.62 -3.38 -19.65
N PHE A 36 4.82 -3.90 -19.44
CA PHE A 36 5.10 -4.81 -18.33
C PHE A 36 4.91 -4.12 -16.98
N TYR A 37 5.45 -2.91 -16.82
CA TYR A 37 5.26 -2.07 -15.64
C TYR A 37 3.76 -1.84 -15.35
N GLU A 38 2.98 -1.44 -16.36
CA GLU A 38 1.53 -1.23 -16.23
C GLU A 38 0.81 -2.50 -15.80
N LYS A 39 1.25 -3.69 -16.24
CA LYS A 39 0.67 -4.96 -15.80
C LYS A 39 1.01 -5.28 -14.35
N ILE A 40 2.24 -5.03 -13.89
CA ILE A 40 2.59 -5.21 -12.48
C ILE A 40 1.80 -4.23 -11.61
N GLU A 41 1.75 -2.95 -12.02
CA GLU A 41 1.01 -1.90 -11.31
C GLU A 41 -0.47 -2.29 -11.19
N CYS A 42 -1.09 -2.68 -12.30
CA CYS A 42 -2.49 -3.13 -12.32
C CYS A 42 -2.70 -4.35 -11.42
N TYR A 43 -1.81 -5.34 -11.48
CA TYR A 43 -1.88 -6.51 -10.61
C TYR A 43 -1.86 -6.14 -9.12
N LEU A 44 -0.92 -5.28 -8.69
CA LEU A 44 -0.84 -4.86 -7.29
C LEU A 44 -2.04 -4.03 -6.86
N VAL A 45 -2.54 -3.15 -7.71
CA VAL A 45 -3.79 -2.41 -7.43
C VAL A 45 -4.94 -3.38 -7.19
N GLN A 46 -5.12 -4.39 -8.05
CA GLN A 46 -6.16 -5.40 -7.86
C GLN A 46 -5.95 -6.21 -6.58
N GLU A 47 -4.71 -6.58 -6.25
CA GLU A 47 -4.38 -7.29 -5.01
C GLU A 47 -4.79 -6.46 -3.78
N THR A 48 -4.45 -5.17 -3.73
CA THR A 48 -4.84 -4.28 -2.62
C THR A 48 -6.36 -4.09 -2.50
N LEU A 49 -7.09 -4.06 -3.62
CA LEU A 49 -8.56 -4.01 -3.62
C LEU A 49 -9.17 -5.31 -3.08
N ILE A 50 -8.66 -6.47 -3.50
CA ILE A 50 -9.09 -7.77 -2.99
C ILE A 50 -8.85 -7.87 -1.48
N GLN A 51 -7.68 -7.40 -1.03
CA GLN A 51 -7.32 -7.30 0.37
C GLN A 51 -8.30 -6.40 1.16
N GLN A 52 -8.66 -5.23 0.62
CA GLN A 52 -9.66 -4.33 1.20
C GLN A 52 -11.04 -5.00 1.32
N ILE A 53 -11.49 -5.67 0.26
CA ILE A 53 -12.76 -6.44 0.25
C ILE A 53 -12.75 -7.51 1.34
N LYS A 54 -11.64 -8.25 1.50
CA LYS A 54 -11.50 -9.26 2.55
C LYS A 54 -11.58 -8.66 3.95
N ARG A 55 -10.88 -7.54 4.22
CA ARG A 55 -10.94 -6.82 5.50
C ARG A 55 -12.37 -6.36 5.83
N THR A 56 -13.05 -5.74 4.86
CA THR A 56 -14.44 -5.29 5.00
C THR A 56 -15.39 -6.47 5.24
N THR A 57 -15.22 -7.58 4.52
CA THR A 57 -16.04 -8.78 4.69
C THR A 57 -15.91 -9.34 6.11
N LEU A 58 -14.69 -9.37 6.65
CA LEU A 58 -14.44 -9.78 8.03
C LEU A 58 -15.14 -8.84 9.04
N LEU A 59 -15.06 -7.53 8.84
CA LEU A 59 -15.74 -6.55 9.70
C LEU A 59 -17.27 -6.72 9.65
N ILE A 60 -17.85 -6.90 8.47
CA ILE A 60 -19.29 -7.18 8.32
C ILE A 60 -19.68 -8.47 9.03
N SER A 61 -18.87 -9.53 8.90
CA SER A 61 -19.14 -10.80 9.60
C SER A 61 -19.11 -10.62 11.12
N LYS A 62 -18.16 -9.83 11.64
CA LYS A 62 -18.07 -9.49 13.06
C LYS A 62 -19.28 -8.69 13.52
N TYR A 63 -19.65 -7.64 12.79
CA TYR A 63 -20.84 -6.82 13.06
C TYR A 63 -22.13 -7.66 13.15
N ARG A 64 -22.30 -8.63 12.24
CA ARG A 64 -23.47 -9.53 12.21
C ARG A 64 -23.51 -10.49 13.39
N SER A 65 -22.37 -10.79 14.01
CA SER A 65 -22.29 -11.70 15.15
C SER A 65 -22.62 -11.04 16.50
N LEU A 66 -22.65 -9.71 16.56
CA LEU A 66 -22.91 -8.93 17.78
C LEU A 66 -24.41 -8.78 18.09
N ASP A 67 -24.75 -8.79 19.38
CA ASP A 67 -26.11 -8.58 19.88
C ASP A 67 -26.50 -7.09 19.71
N PRO A 68 -27.57 -6.77 18.95
CA PRO A 68 -27.98 -5.38 18.71
C PRO A 68 -28.37 -4.59 19.97
N THR A 69 -28.70 -5.26 21.06
CA THR A 69 -29.18 -4.64 22.31
C THR A 69 -28.10 -4.53 23.37
N LYS A 70 -27.07 -5.39 23.32
CA LYS A 70 -26.00 -5.44 24.33
C LYS A 70 -24.69 -4.84 23.85
N ASP A 71 -24.41 -4.91 22.55
CA ASP A 71 -23.09 -4.57 22.00
C ASP A 71 -23.10 -3.24 21.22
N ILE A 72 -23.94 -2.27 21.62
CA ILE A 72 -24.20 -1.03 20.87
C ILE A 72 -22.89 -0.30 20.54
N GLU A 73 -22.02 -0.06 21.53
CA GLU A 73 -20.76 0.67 21.33
C GLU A 73 -19.80 -0.06 20.38
N GLU A 74 -19.69 -1.39 20.48
CA GLU A 74 -18.82 -2.17 19.61
C GLU A 74 -19.38 -2.24 18.19
N ARG A 75 -20.71 -2.29 18.04
CA ARG A 75 -21.38 -2.21 16.74
C ARG A 75 -21.09 -0.89 16.05
N ASP A 76 -21.20 0.24 16.77
CA ASP A 76 -20.89 1.57 16.23
C ASP A 76 -19.42 1.66 15.80
N ARG A 77 -18.49 1.19 16.64
CA ARG A 77 -17.06 1.14 16.29
C ARG A 77 -16.78 0.29 15.05
N ILE A 78 -17.46 -0.84 14.88
CA ILE A 78 -17.27 -1.67 13.67
C ILE A 78 -17.89 -0.99 12.45
N LEU A 79 -19.04 -0.33 12.59
CA LEU A 79 -19.63 0.45 11.49
C LEU A 79 -18.68 1.55 11.03
N ASP A 80 -18.08 2.31 11.95
CA ASP A 80 -17.07 3.32 11.62
C ASP A 80 -15.89 2.71 10.86
N ASN A 81 -15.41 1.55 11.30
CA ASN A 81 -14.33 0.83 10.61
C ASN A 81 -14.74 0.32 9.23
N ILE A 82 -15.98 -0.14 9.04
CA ILE A 82 -16.50 -0.54 7.72
C ILE A 82 -16.53 0.68 6.81
N LEU A 83 -17.14 1.79 7.26
CA LEU A 83 -17.24 3.04 6.51
C LEU A 83 -15.86 3.58 6.12
N ALA A 84 -14.92 3.58 7.07
CA ALA A 84 -13.54 3.98 6.81
C ALA A 84 -12.87 3.05 5.78
N ASN A 85 -13.04 1.73 5.87
CA ASN A 85 -12.43 0.81 4.92
C ASN A 85 -13.01 0.93 3.51
N ILE A 86 -14.33 1.08 3.35
CA ILE A 86 -14.97 1.16 2.02
C ILE A 86 -14.77 2.50 1.33
N SER A 87 -14.61 3.58 2.11
CA SER A 87 -14.43 4.94 1.57
C SER A 87 -12.96 5.28 1.28
N MET A 88 -12.04 4.37 1.60
CA MET A 88 -10.62 4.62 1.47
C MET A 88 -10.16 4.46 0.02
N GLU A 89 -9.64 5.55 -0.53
CA GLU A 89 -9.07 5.63 -1.87
C GLU A 89 -7.59 6.05 -1.81
N ARG A 90 -6.80 5.56 -2.77
CA ARG A 90 -5.37 5.87 -2.85
C ARG A 90 -5.17 7.30 -3.35
N SER A 91 -4.38 8.09 -2.62
CA SER A 91 -4.20 9.53 -2.88
C SER A 91 -2.86 9.94 -3.49
N TYR A 92 -1.91 9.01 -3.66
CA TYR A 92 -0.59 9.27 -4.24
C TYR A 92 -0.46 8.70 -5.66
N ASP A 93 0.49 9.23 -6.42
CA ASP A 93 0.81 8.71 -7.75
C ASP A 93 1.73 7.48 -7.65
N LYS A 94 1.24 6.34 -8.13
CA LYS A 94 1.94 5.04 -8.09
C LYS A 94 3.17 4.99 -9.01
N ARG A 95 3.23 5.87 -10.02
CA ARG A 95 4.41 6.02 -10.88
C ARG A 95 5.51 6.84 -10.21
N ILE A 96 5.13 7.77 -9.34
CA ILE A 96 6.08 8.55 -8.55
C ILE A 96 6.56 7.73 -7.33
N TYR A 97 5.67 6.97 -6.70
CA TYR A 97 5.97 6.17 -5.50
C TYR A 97 5.64 4.68 -5.69
N PRO A 98 6.34 3.96 -6.58
CA PRO A 98 6.09 2.53 -6.85
C PRO A 98 6.30 1.64 -5.61
N SER A 99 7.30 1.97 -4.79
CA SER A 99 7.62 1.26 -3.56
C SER A 99 6.49 1.30 -2.53
N TRP A 100 5.69 2.35 -2.53
CA TRP A 100 4.56 2.50 -1.61
C TRP A 100 3.44 1.52 -1.97
N LEU A 101 3.22 1.26 -3.26
CA LEU A 101 2.25 0.26 -3.72
C LEU A 101 2.66 -1.17 -3.32
N LEU A 102 3.98 -1.45 -3.38
CA LEU A 102 4.53 -2.71 -2.86
C LEU A 102 4.31 -2.81 -1.35
N PHE A 103 4.62 -1.75 -0.61
CA PHE A 103 4.45 -1.67 0.84
C PHE A 103 2.98 -1.93 1.25
N GLU A 104 2.01 -1.30 0.60
CA GLU A 104 0.58 -1.52 0.83
C GLU A 104 0.20 -3.00 0.66
N THR A 105 0.67 -3.62 -0.43
CA THR A 105 0.37 -5.01 -0.76
C THR A 105 0.98 -5.98 0.25
N GLU A 106 2.24 -5.77 0.64
CA GLU A 106 2.95 -6.61 1.60
C GLU A 106 2.36 -6.52 3.02
N ASN A 107 1.87 -5.34 3.40
CA ASN A 107 1.33 -5.08 4.73
C ASN A 107 -0.20 -5.20 4.81
N ASN A 108 -0.87 -5.56 3.72
CA ASN A 108 -2.32 -5.71 3.65
C ASN A 108 -3.07 -4.46 4.19
N LEU A 109 -2.67 -3.29 3.71
CA LEU A 109 -3.22 -1.98 4.09
C LEU A 109 -3.28 -1.02 2.89
N LEU A 110 -3.87 0.15 3.09
CA LEU A 110 -3.77 1.29 2.16
C LEU A 110 -3.20 2.49 2.95
N ILE A 111 -2.33 3.26 2.32
CA ILE A 111 -1.79 4.49 2.87
C ILE A 111 -2.90 5.55 2.81
N ARG A 112 -3.22 6.11 3.97
CA ARG A 112 -4.28 7.13 4.10
C ARG A 112 -3.83 8.46 3.51
N SER A 113 -4.78 9.24 3.01
CA SER A 113 -4.53 10.60 2.50
C SER A 113 -3.83 11.50 3.52
N THR A 114 -4.19 11.38 4.80
CA THR A 114 -3.57 12.11 5.92
C THR A 114 -2.12 11.70 6.14
N GLN A 115 -1.81 10.40 6.04
CA GLN A 115 -0.44 9.88 6.13
C GLN A 115 0.41 10.38 4.96
N TYR A 116 -0.12 10.31 3.73
CA TYR A 116 0.55 10.84 2.54
C TYR A 116 0.84 12.34 2.66
N SER A 117 -0.16 13.15 3.01
CA SER A 117 -0.02 14.59 3.16
C SER A 117 1.04 14.96 4.21
N LEU A 118 1.05 14.22 5.32
CA LEU A 118 2.04 14.39 6.36
C LEU A 118 3.45 14.05 5.87
N ILE A 119 3.64 12.90 5.22
CA ILE A 119 4.95 12.49 4.67
C ILE A 119 5.46 13.54 3.67
N LYS A 120 4.58 14.02 2.78
CA LYS A 120 4.88 15.10 1.83
C LYS A 120 5.39 16.37 2.53
N THR A 121 4.79 16.73 3.66
CA THR A 121 5.20 17.93 4.41
C THR A 121 6.47 17.68 5.22
N MET A 122 6.69 16.47 5.73
CA MET A 122 7.92 16.09 6.42
C MET A 122 9.13 16.04 5.47
N LEU A 123 8.91 15.76 4.19
CA LEU A 123 9.94 15.80 3.15
C LEU A 123 10.19 17.23 2.61
N ASP A 124 9.37 18.20 3.00
CA ASP A 124 9.56 19.60 2.62
C ASP A 124 10.61 20.26 3.54
N GLU A 125 11.83 20.39 3.01
CA GLU A 125 13.01 20.88 3.74
C GLU A 125 12.88 22.32 4.27
N GLU A 126 11.90 23.10 3.79
CA GLU A 126 11.69 24.47 4.22
C GLU A 126 10.94 24.58 5.56
N SER A 127 10.42 23.46 6.11
CA SER A 127 9.54 23.46 7.27
C SER A 127 10.05 22.60 8.44
N ASN A 128 10.52 23.26 9.51
CA ASN A 128 10.78 22.58 10.79
C ASN A 128 9.46 22.35 11.53
N CYS A 129 8.85 21.18 11.32
CA CYS A 129 7.52 20.87 11.84
C CYS A 129 7.52 19.73 12.87
N ILE A 130 6.75 19.88 13.96
CA ILE A 130 6.44 18.81 14.90
C ILE A 130 4.99 18.39 14.68
N TYR A 131 4.76 17.11 14.40
CA TYR A 131 3.42 16.57 14.17
C TYR A 131 2.98 15.61 15.28
N GLN A 132 1.80 15.88 15.84
CA GLN A 132 1.13 14.99 16.78
C GLN A 132 0.03 14.20 16.06
N LEU A 133 0.23 12.88 15.96
CA LEU A 133 -0.77 11.96 15.40
C LEU A 133 -1.55 11.30 16.53
N ASN A 134 -2.79 10.89 16.27
CA ASN A 134 -3.59 10.07 17.21
C ASN A 134 -3.08 8.62 17.27
N MET A 135 -3.37 7.90 18.36
CA MET A 135 -3.05 6.46 18.44
C MET A 135 -3.80 5.70 17.35
N GLY A 136 -3.15 4.72 16.72
CA GLY A 136 -3.73 3.96 15.61
C GLY A 136 -3.57 4.58 14.21
N GLU A 137 -3.04 5.79 14.08
CA GLU A 137 -2.80 6.45 12.78
C GLU A 137 -1.56 5.92 12.01
N GLY A 138 -0.94 4.84 12.48
CA GLY A 138 0.20 4.22 11.78
C GLY A 138 1.50 5.02 11.80
N LYS A 139 1.78 5.79 12.87
CA LYS A 139 2.99 6.62 12.98
C LYS A 139 4.28 5.82 12.71
N THR A 140 4.44 4.70 13.39
CA THR A 140 5.64 3.85 13.29
C THR A 140 5.48 2.80 12.20
N SER A 141 4.27 2.25 12.03
CA SER A 141 4.02 1.15 11.11
C SER A 141 3.81 1.57 9.66
N VAL A 142 3.65 2.87 9.37
CA VAL A 142 3.48 3.40 8.01
C VAL A 142 4.39 4.61 7.81
N ILE A 143 4.15 5.70 8.55
CA ILE A 143 4.80 6.99 8.28
C ILE A 143 6.32 6.92 8.41
N LEU A 144 6.83 6.37 9.52
CA LEU A 144 8.28 6.25 9.73
C LEU A 144 8.95 5.33 8.71
N ILE A 145 8.30 4.22 8.33
CA ILE A 145 8.85 3.27 7.36
C ILE A 145 8.95 3.92 5.98
N ILE A 146 7.88 4.58 5.54
CA ILE A 146 7.85 5.27 4.26
C ILE A 146 8.86 6.43 4.24
N LEU A 147 8.93 7.22 5.31
CA LEU A 147 9.90 8.32 5.38
C LEU A 147 11.35 7.80 5.34
N SER A 148 11.64 6.71 6.05
CA SER A 148 12.96 6.09 6.02
C SER A 148 13.32 5.55 4.65
N GLU A 149 12.32 5.06 3.90
CA GLU A 149 12.51 4.57 2.54
C GLU A 149 12.84 5.71 1.58
N VAL A 150 12.08 6.81 1.62
CA VAL A 150 12.31 7.97 0.75
C VAL A 150 13.64 8.68 1.07
N LEU A 151 14.07 8.70 2.34
CA LEU A 151 15.32 9.34 2.76
C LEU A 151 16.56 8.44 2.61
N ALA A 152 16.39 7.15 2.34
CA ALA A 152 17.49 6.21 2.14
C ALA A 152 17.99 6.17 0.70
N ASP A 153 17.18 6.65 -0.25
CA ASP A 153 17.55 6.90 -1.65
C ASP A 153 18.31 8.23 -1.79
#